data_AF-G0WQF9-F1
#
_entry.id   AF-G0WQF9-F1
#
_cell.length_a   1.000
_cell.length_b   1.000
_cell.length_c   1.000
_cell.angle_alpha   90.00
_cell.angle_beta   90.00
_cell.angle_gamma   90.00
#
_symmetry.space_group_name_H-M   'P 1'
#
loop_
_entity.id
_entity.type
_entity.pdbx_description
1 polymer ?
#
loop_
_entity_poly.entity_id
_entity_poly.type
_entity_poly.pdbx_seq_one_letter_code
_entity_poly.pdbx_strand_id
1 'polypeptide(L)'
;FEDNKIEIREMETPDWTPDIKHSKIWFGSNMGNGSIFLGIPGDNKQALSETYYFYVLKCAEDNASEDQQTFTNSQTSTEDPGDSTPFEDSEEFCFSAEANSFDGDDEFDTYNEDDEEDESVTGYWITCCSTCDVDINTWVPFYSTELNKPAMIYCSHGDGHWVHAQCMDLAERTLIQLSEGSNKYYCNEHVEIARALQTPKRAIPLKKPPL
;
A
#
# COMPACT_ATOMS: atom_id res chain seq x y z
N PHE A 1 -36.76 -26.02 3.87
CA PHE A 1 -35.30 -25.99 3.63
C PHE A 1 -34.91 -24.84 2.70
N GLU A 2 -35.62 -23.71 2.71
CA GLU A 2 -35.34 -22.56 1.83
C GLU A 2 -34.51 -21.47 2.52
N ASP A 3 -34.42 -21.49 3.86
CA ASP A 3 -33.74 -20.45 4.65
C ASP A 3 -32.20 -20.52 4.67
N ASN A 4 -31.59 -21.45 3.92
CA ASN A 4 -30.13 -21.63 3.88
C ASN A 4 -29.48 -21.07 2.60
N LYS A 5 -30.20 -20.25 1.84
CA LYS A 5 -29.74 -19.73 0.56
C LYS A 5 -29.49 -18.22 0.67
N ILE A 6 -28.26 -17.81 0.37
CA ILE A 6 -27.92 -16.41 0.19
C ILE A 6 -28.31 -16.00 -1.23
N GLU A 7 -29.04 -14.89 -1.36
CA GLU A 7 -29.42 -14.32 -2.65
C GLU A 7 -28.82 -12.92 -2.79
N ILE A 8 -28.13 -12.67 -3.89
CA ILE A 8 -27.63 -11.35 -4.25
C ILE A 8 -28.64 -10.74 -5.23
N ARG A 9 -29.19 -9.58 -4.89
CA ARG A 9 -30.15 -8.84 -5.73
C ARG A 9 -29.57 -7.48 -6.07
N GLU A 10 -29.84 -7.04 -7.30
CA GLU A 10 -29.47 -5.71 -7.75
C GLU A 10 -30.40 -4.67 -7.11
N MET A 11 -29.84 -3.54 -6.69
CA MET A 11 -30.58 -2.39 -6.19
C MET A 11 -30.76 -1.36 -7.32
N GLU A 12 -31.77 -0.50 -7.21
CA GLU A 12 -31.88 0.67 -8.07
C GLU A 12 -30.59 1.49 -8.06
N THR A 13 -30.04 1.76 -9.24
CA THR A 13 -28.82 2.54 -9.41
C THR A 13 -29.06 3.97 -8.92
N PRO A 14 -28.27 4.48 -7.95
CA PRO A 14 -28.38 5.87 -7.52
C PRO A 14 -28.15 6.84 -8.67
N ASP A 15 -28.77 8.02 -8.60
CA ASP A 15 -28.47 9.08 -9.55
C ASP A 15 -27.11 9.72 -9.23
N TRP A 16 -26.06 9.21 -9.87
CA TRP A 16 -24.71 9.71 -9.67
C TRP A 16 -24.52 11.07 -10.33
N THR A 17 -23.89 11.99 -9.59
CA THR A 17 -23.51 13.29 -10.12
C THR A 17 -22.45 13.13 -11.24
N PRO A 18 -22.36 14.08 -12.18
CA PRO A 18 -21.43 13.98 -13.30
C PRO A 18 -19.99 13.78 -12.85
N ASP A 19 -19.54 14.46 -11.80
CA ASP A 19 -18.18 14.34 -11.28
C ASP A 19 -17.87 12.94 -10.73
N ILE A 20 -18.81 12.25 -10.05
CA ILE A 20 -18.64 10.83 -9.69
C ILE A 20 -18.55 9.97 -10.95
N LYS A 21 -19.40 10.22 -11.95
CA LYS A 21 -19.42 9.47 -13.23
C LYS A 21 -18.12 9.66 -14.05
N HIS A 22 -17.48 10.82 -13.95
CA HIS A 22 -16.24 11.12 -14.68
C HIS A 22 -14.97 10.88 -13.87
N SER A 23 -15.07 10.66 -12.57
CA SER A 23 -13.91 10.31 -11.73
C SER A 23 -13.34 8.95 -12.13
N LYS A 24 -12.02 8.87 -12.26
CA LYS A 24 -11.32 7.59 -12.55
C LYS A 24 -11.32 6.65 -11.35
N ILE A 25 -11.32 7.21 -10.14
CA ILE A 25 -11.24 6.46 -8.89
C ILE A 25 -12.22 7.02 -7.85
N TRP A 26 -12.61 6.16 -6.92
CA TRP A 26 -13.40 6.51 -5.76
C TRP A 26 -12.91 5.70 -4.55
N PHE A 27 -13.09 6.24 -3.34
CA PHE A 27 -12.75 5.54 -2.10
C PHE A 27 -13.80 5.86 -1.04
N GLY A 28 -13.94 5.02 -0.01
CA GLY A 28 -15.04 5.20 0.91
C GLY A 28 -15.17 4.09 1.96
N SER A 29 -16.15 4.25 2.84
CA SER A 29 -16.49 3.24 3.85
C SER A 29 -17.96 3.32 4.26
N ASN A 30 -18.47 2.25 4.87
CA ASN A 30 -19.79 2.25 5.50
C ASN A 30 -19.76 3.04 6.81
N MET A 31 -20.68 3.99 6.96
CA MET A 31 -20.82 4.84 8.17
C MET A 31 -21.77 4.24 9.22
N GLY A 32 -22.36 3.07 8.95
CA GLY A 32 -23.48 2.51 9.69
C GLY A 32 -24.83 3.01 9.17
N ASN A 33 -25.92 2.43 9.68
CA ASN A 33 -27.29 2.90 9.45
C ASN A 33 -27.64 3.09 7.97
N GLY A 34 -27.23 2.15 7.11
CA GLY A 34 -27.51 2.20 5.67
C GLY A 34 -26.85 3.36 4.92
N SER A 35 -25.84 4.01 5.52
CA SER A 35 -25.15 5.16 4.92
C SER A 35 -23.71 4.81 4.52
N ILE A 36 -23.30 5.25 3.35
CA ILE A 36 -21.97 5.02 2.78
C ILE A 36 -21.31 6.36 2.50
N PHE A 37 -20.08 6.53 2.98
CA PHE A 37 -19.23 7.66 2.68
C PHE A 37 -18.39 7.38 1.45
N LEU A 38 -18.33 8.33 0.51
CA LEU A 38 -17.60 8.24 -0.74
C LEU A 38 -16.77 9.51 -0.95
N GLY A 39 -15.53 9.36 -1.39
CA GLY A 39 -14.63 10.44 -1.79
C GLY A 39 -14.13 10.21 -3.21
N ILE A 40 -14.04 11.30 -3.97
CA ILE A 40 -13.39 11.33 -5.29
C ILE A 40 -12.33 12.44 -5.31
N PRO A 41 -11.22 12.28 -6.05
CA PRO A 41 -10.28 13.36 -6.26
C PRO A 41 -10.93 14.51 -7.04
N GLY A 42 -10.59 15.75 -6.67
CA GLY A 42 -11.02 16.93 -7.42
C GLY A 42 -10.35 17.02 -8.80
N ASP A 43 -11.03 17.63 -9.77
CA ASP A 43 -10.45 17.87 -11.10
C ASP A 43 -9.44 19.03 -11.01
N ASN A 44 -8.15 18.75 -11.14
CA ASN A 44 -7.04 19.72 -10.98
C ASN A 44 -6.95 20.76 -12.14
N LYS A 45 -7.95 20.83 -13.02
CA LYS A 45 -7.93 21.76 -14.17
C LYS A 45 -8.10 23.23 -13.78
N GLN A 46 -8.42 23.54 -12.54
CA GLN A 46 -8.56 24.91 -12.06
C GLN A 46 -7.82 25.08 -10.73
N ALA A 47 -7.04 26.15 -10.61
CA ALA A 47 -6.12 26.48 -9.51
C ALA A 47 -6.77 26.69 -8.12
N LEU A 48 -8.07 26.37 -7.96
CA LEU A 48 -8.84 26.54 -6.73
C LEU A 48 -9.68 25.30 -6.39
N SER A 49 -9.41 24.15 -7.03
CA SER A 49 -10.24 22.95 -6.83
C SER A 49 -9.89 22.28 -5.51
N GLU A 50 -10.92 21.88 -4.74
CA GLU A 50 -10.74 21.09 -3.52
C GLU A 50 -10.03 19.78 -3.87
N THR A 51 -9.09 19.34 -3.03
CA THR A 51 -8.29 18.12 -3.29
C THR A 51 -9.20 16.89 -3.43
N TYR A 52 -10.31 16.86 -2.70
CA TYR A 52 -11.29 15.79 -2.74
C TYR A 52 -12.71 16.34 -2.59
N TYR A 53 -13.67 15.74 -3.31
CA TYR A 53 -15.09 15.95 -3.10
C TYR A 53 -15.69 14.73 -2.39
N PHE A 54 -16.55 14.98 -1.40
CA PHE A 54 -17.13 13.94 -0.56
C PHE A 54 -18.66 13.87 -0.70
N TYR A 55 -19.17 12.64 -0.74
CA TYR A 55 -20.56 12.29 -0.93
C TYR A 55 -21.00 11.29 0.12
N VAL A 56 -22.27 11.39 0.55
CA VAL A 56 -22.92 10.38 1.40
C VAL A 56 -24.07 9.77 0.63
N LEU A 57 -23.96 8.48 0.33
CA LEU A 57 -25.04 7.70 -0.24
C LEU A 57 -25.87 7.10 0.89
N LYS A 58 -27.18 7.36 0.87
CA LYS A 58 -28.13 6.75 1.80
C LYS A 58 -28.92 5.67 1.07
N CYS A 59 -28.72 4.42 1.45
CA CYS A 59 -29.57 3.31 1.02
C CYS A 59 -30.83 3.37 1.88
N ALA A 60 -31.99 3.63 1.29
CA ALA A 60 -33.24 3.53 2.02
C ALA A 60 -33.43 2.07 2.44
N GLU A 61 -33.44 1.82 3.74
CA GLU A 61 -33.84 0.53 4.28
C GLU A 61 -35.37 0.50 4.18
N ASP A 62 -35.89 -0.41 3.35
CA ASP A 62 -37.33 -0.59 3.13
C ASP A 62 -38.02 -1.26 4.35
N ASN A 63 -37.61 -0.87 5.56
CA ASN A 63 -38.20 -1.28 6.82
C ASN A 63 -38.24 -0.08 7.77
N ALA A 64 -39.40 0.56 7.80
CA ALA A 64 -39.82 1.38 8.92
C ALA A 64 -39.77 0.54 10.20
N SER A 65 -38.70 0.66 10.96
CA SER A 65 -38.69 0.42 12.39
C SER A 65 -37.94 1.56 13.05
N GLU A 66 -38.75 2.49 13.56
CA GLU A 66 -38.38 3.40 14.63
C GLU A 66 -37.77 2.57 15.76
N ASP A 67 -36.45 2.48 15.83
CA ASP A 67 -35.76 2.23 17.09
C ASP A 67 -34.37 2.86 17.02
N GLN A 68 -34.36 4.12 17.44
CA GLN A 68 -33.18 4.78 17.95
C GLN A 68 -32.64 3.93 19.11
N GLN A 69 -31.52 3.23 18.90
CA GLN A 69 -30.64 2.89 20.01
C GLN A 69 -29.29 3.56 19.79
N THR A 70 -29.28 4.84 20.14
CA THR A 70 -28.08 5.58 20.52
C THR A 70 -27.31 4.77 21.56
N PHE A 71 -26.24 4.09 21.18
CA PHE A 71 -25.20 3.67 22.12
C PHE A 71 -24.24 4.83 22.35
N THR A 72 -24.70 5.79 23.16
CA THR A 72 -23.85 6.78 23.82
C THR A 72 -23.06 6.07 24.91
N ASN A 73 -21.74 5.93 24.72
CA ASN A 73 -20.85 5.50 25.80
C ASN A 73 -20.54 6.71 26.68
N SER A 74 -21.43 6.98 27.64
CA SER A 74 -21.26 8.03 28.64
C SER A 74 -20.58 7.44 29.89
N GLN A 75 -19.32 7.80 30.14
CA GLN A 75 -18.76 7.71 31.49
C GLN A 75 -18.88 9.07 32.16
N THR A 76 -19.67 9.12 33.24
CA THR A 76 -19.71 10.27 34.15
C THR A 76 -18.66 10.05 35.23
N SER A 77 -17.71 10.97 35.39
CA SER A 77 -16.88 11.05 36.59
C SER A 77 -16.86 12.48 37.09
N THR A 78 -17.07 12.58 38.40
CA THR A 78 -17.38 13.75 39.20
C THR A 78 -16.14 14.62 39.47
N GLU A 79 -16.34 15.94 39.37
CA GLU A 79 -15.63 17.09 39.97
C GLU A 79 -14.38 16.88 40.87
N ASP A 80 -13.27 17.51 40.47
CA ASP A 80 -12.37 18.31 41.33
C ASP A 80 -11.59 19.35 40.48
N PRO A 81 -11.75 20.67 40.68
CA PRO A 81 -11.01 21.70 39.95
C PRO A 81 -9.78 22.14 40.76
N GLY A 82 -8.58 21.74 40.33
CA GLY A 82 -7.34 22.11 40.98
C GLY A 82 -6.15 22.10 40.03
N ASP A 83 -5.89 23.27 39.43
CA ASP A 83 -4.57 23.85 39.16
C ASP A 83 -3.40 22.89 38.83
N SER A 84 -2.98 22.84 37.56
CA SER A 84 -1.58 22.63 37.16
C SER A 84 -1.38 22.98 35.68
N THR A 85 -0.80 24.16 35.46
CA THR A 85 0.02 24.66 34.33
C THR A 85 0.16 23.80 33.06
N PRO A 86 -0.12 24.33 31.86
CA PRO A 86 0.32 23.68 30.62
C PRO A 86 1.84 23.65 30.57
N PHE A 87 2.41 22.44 30.45
CA PHE A 87 3.81 22.25 30.16
C PHE A 87 4.09 22.78 28.75
N GLU A 88 4.98 23.78 28.68
CA GLU A 88 5.74 24.16 27.50
C GLU A 88 6.55 22.98 26.97
N ASP A 89 6.26 22.56 25.75
CA ASP A 89 7.25 22.26 24.70
C ASP A 89 6.46 22.38 23.38
N SER A 90 6.49 23.49 22.65
CA SER A 90 7.58 24.02 21.82
C SER A 90 7.95 23.10 20.64
N GLU A 91 7.22 23.23 19.52
CA GLU A 91 7.80 23.55 18.19
C GLU A 91 6.70 23.86 17.17
N GLU A 92 6.21 25.11 17.17
CA GLU A 92 5.44 25.64 16.04
C GLU A 92 6.43 26.23 15.03
N PHE A 93 6.60 25.57 13.87
CA PHE A 93 7.29 26.16 12.73
C PHE A 93 6.39 27.22 12.08
N CYS A 94 6.53 28.46 12.56
CA CYS A 94 5.93 29.62 11.94
C CYS A 94 6.78 30.01 10.72
N PHE A 95 6.30 29.72 9.50
CA PHE A 95 6.85 30.33 8.30
C PHE A 95 6.45 31.81 8.29
N SER A 96 7.30 32.66 8.85
CA SER A 96 7.17 34.11 8.75
C SER A 96 7.15 34.52 7.28
N ALA A 97 6.00 35.04 6.85
CA ALA A 97 5.86 35.74 5.60
C ALA A 97 6.57 37.10 5.70
N GLU A 98 7.82 37.17 5.28
CA GLU A 98 8.43 38.44 4.88
C GLU A 98 9.47 38.27 3.77
N ALA A 99 9.13 38.89 2.64
CA ALA A 99 10.02 39.44 1.63
C ALA A 99 11.14 38.54 1.09
N ASN A 100 10.84 37.83 -0.01
CA ASN A 100 11.78 37.86 -1.13
C ASN A 100 11.00 37.99 -2.45
N SER A 101 11.11 39.16 -3.04
CA SER A 101 10.81 39.45 -4.44
C SER A 101 11.65 38.53 -5.32
N PHE A 102 11.07 37.42 -5.79
CA PHE A 102 11.64 36.66 -6.89
C PHE A 102 10.82 37.02 -8.13
N ASP A 103 11.41 37.84 -9.00
CA ASP A 103 10.99 38.02 -10.38
C ASP A 103 11.09 36.63 -11.02
N GLY A 104 9.96 35.94 -11.08
CA GLY A 104 9.84 34.61 -11.63
C GLY A 104 9.63 34.68 -13.13
N ASP A 105 10.73 34.68 -13.88
CA ASP A 105 10.76 34.27 -15.28
C ASP A 105 10.81 32.74 -15.39
N ASP A 106 9.90 32.06 -14.69
CA ASP A 106 9.70 30.62 -14.79
C ASP A 106 8.96 30.32 -16.10
N GLU A 107 9.78 30.19 -17.15
CA GLU A 107 9.54 29.35 -18.31
C GLU A 107 8.79 28.10 -17.85
N PHE A 108 7.55 27.97 -18.31
CA PHE A 108 6.63 26.88 -18.03
C PHE A 108 7.32 25.54 -18.30
N ASP A 109 7.89 24.94 -17.26
CA ASP A 109 8.27 23.53 -17.22
C ASP A 109 6.97 22.72 -17.35
N THR A 110 6.54 22.60 -18.61
CA THR A 110 5.43 21.78 -19.05
C THR A 110 5.75 20.38 -18.56
N TYR A 111 4.99 19.90 -17.57
CA TYR A 111 5.10 18.54 -17.08
C TYR A 111 5.06 17.60 -18.30
N ASN A 112 6.17 16.89 -18.55
CA ASN A 112 6.32 16.07 -19.74
C ASN A 112 5.74 14.69 -19.44
N GLU A 113 4.46 14.47 -19.73
CA GLU A 113 3.78 13.18 -19.53
C GLU A 113 4.41 12.01 -20.32
N ASP A 114 5.36 12.29 -21.21
CA ASP A 114 6.20 11.28 -21.88
C ASP A 114 7.22 10.60 -20.92
N ASP A 115 7.34 11.02 -19.65
CA ASP A 115 8.17 10.35 -18.63
C ASP A 115 7.45 9.27 -17.80
N GLU A 116 6.14 9.09 -18.03
CA GLU A 116 5.35 8.01 -17.44
C GLU A 116 5.85 6.67 -18.01
N GLU A 117 6.85 6.09 -17.34
CA GLU A 117 7.46 4.81 -17.67
C GLU A 117 6.35 3.75 -17.75
N ASP A 118 6.05 3.30 -18.98
CA ASP A 118 5.02 2.29 -19.28
C ASP A 118 5.12 1.15 -18.24
N GLU A 119 4.09 1.01 -17.39
CA GLU A 119 4.13 0.03 -16.30
C GLU A 119 4.26 -1.42 -16.81
N SER A 120 4.03 -1.66 -18.11
CA SER A 120 4.30 -2.96 -18.75
C SER A 120 5.78 -3.20 -19.06
N VAL A 121 6.60 -2.15 -19.09
CA VAL A 121 8.08 -2.17 -19.16
C VAL A 121 8.70 -2.24 -17.77
N THR A 122 7.92 -2.14 -16.70
CA THR A 122 8.45 -2.32 -15.35
C THR A 122 8.89 -3.79 -15.19
N GLY A 123 10.10 -3.99 -14.64
CA GLY A 123 10.76 -5.31 -14.55
C GLY A 123 10.02 -6.38 -13.72
N TYR A 124 8.78 -6.12 -13.29
CA TYR A 124 7.92 -7.03 -12.53
C TYR A 124 7.25 -8.10 -13.39
N TRP A 125 7.00 -7.83 -14.67
CA TRP A 125 6.27 -8.77 -15.56
C TRP A 125 7.19 -9.54 -16.52
N ILE A 126 8.45 -9.73 -16.12
CA ILE A 126 9.43 -10.50 -16.91
C ILE A 126 9.21 -12.01 -16.76
N THR A 127 9.61 -12.79 -17.76
CA THR A 127 9.80 -14.24 -17.58
C THR A 127 11.11 -14.48 -16.82
N CYS A 128 11.03 -14.64 -15.49
CA CYS A 128 12.23 -14.61 -14.64
C CYS A 128 13.06 -15.91 -14.60
N CYS A 129 12.49 -17.04 -14.99
CA CYS A 129 13.14 -18.35 -15.04
C CYS A 129 12.40 -19.30 -15.98
N SER A 130 12.97 -20.48 -16.23
CA SER A 130 12.40 -21.49 -17.15
C SER A 130 11.01 -22.02 -16.75
N THR A 131 10.64 -21.92 -15.46
CA THR A 131 9.35 -22.36 -14.90
C THR A 131 8.53 -21.18 -14.37
N CYS A 132 8.69 -19.99 -14.95
CA CYS A 132 7.98 -18.80 -14.51
C CYS A 132 6.50 -18.84 -14.92
N ASP A 133 5.61 -18.87 -13.93
CA ASP A 133 4.16 -18.89 -14.13
C ASP A 133 3.48 -17.53 -13.87
N VAL A 134 4.25 -16.48 -13.57
CA VAL A 134 3.73 -15.12 -13.32
C VAL A 134 3.43 -14.43 -14.65
N ASP A 135 2.16 -14.08 -14.88
CA ASP A 135 1.68 -13.35 -16.06
C ASP A 135 0.76 -12.20 -15.65
N ILE A 136 0.96 -11.01 -16.23
CA ILE A 136 0.22 -9.79 -15.89
C ILE A 136 -1.31 -9.93 -15.98
N ASN A 137 -1.82 -10.81 -16.85
CA ASN A 137 -3.25 -10.97 -17.08
C ASN A 137 -3.92 -11.98 -16.13
N THR A 138 -3.11 -12.81 -15.45
CA THR A 138 -3.63 -13.91 -14.61
C THR A 138 -3.08 -13.90 -13.20
N TRP A 139 -2.06 -13.08 -12.93
CA TRP A 139 -1.44 -12.96 -11.63
C TRP A 139 -2.43 -12.44 -10.58
N VAL A 140 -2.32 -12.98 -9.38
CA VAL A 140 -3.04 -12.56 -8.20
C VAL A 140 -2.09 -12.52 -7.01
N PRO A 141 -2.31 -11.65 -6.00
CA PRO A 141 -1.48 -11.61 -4.80
C PRO A 141 -1.39 -12.97 -4.09
N PHE A 142 -0.17 -13.36 -3.74
CA PHE A 142 0.19 -14.60 -3.04
C PHE A 142 0.76 -14.34 -1.64
N TYR A 143 1.65 -13.35 -1.47
CA TYR A 143 2.18 -12.94 -0.16
C TYR A 143 1.36 -11.80 0.45
N SER A 144 1.35 -11.68 1.78
CA SER A 144 0.60 -10.61 2.45
C SER A 144 1.09 -9.20 2.14
N THR A 145 2.31 -9.06 1.61
CA THR A 145 2.93 -7.79 1.22
C THR A 145 2.63 -7.38 -0.21
N GLU A 146 1.99 -8.24 -1.00
CA GLU A 146 1.66 -7.97 -2.41
C GLU A 146 0.32 -7.25 -2.53
N LEU A 147 0.23 -6.31 -3.46
CA LEU A 147 -0.98 -5.55 -3.77
C LEU A 147 -1.31 -5.63 -5.26
N ASN A 148 -0.55 -4.90 -6.08
CA ASN A 148 -0.72 -4.82 -7.54
C ASN A 148 0.49 -5.34 -8.32
N LYS A 149 1.56 -5.76 -7.63
CA LYS A 149 2.82 -6.24 -8.23
C LYS A 149 3.33 -7.47 -7.48
N PRO A 150 3.92 -8.46 -8.18
CA PRO A 150 4.53 -9.62 -7.56
C PRO A 150 5.77 -9.24 -6.75
N ALA A 151 5.98 -9.93 -5.63
CA ALA A 151 7.18 -9.81 -4.84
C ALA A 151 8.37 -10.43 -5.58
N MET A 152 9.46 -9.68 -5.63
CA MET A 152 10.69 -10.08 -6.32
C MET A 152 11.88 -10.07 -5.37
N ILE A 153 12.87 -10.90 -5.69
CA ILE A 153 14.14 -10.96 -4.98
C ILE A 153 15.30 -10.97 -5.99
N TYR A 154 16.39 -10.29 -5.64
CA TYR A 154 17.55 -10.16 -6.50
C TYR A 154 18.52 -11.33 -6.33
N CYS A 155 18.80 -12.06 -7.41
CA CYS A 155 19.82 -13.08 -7.46
C CYS A 155 21.20 -12.44 -7.71
N SER A 156 22.17 -12.74 -6.83
CA SER A 156 23.55 -12.21 -6.88
C SER A 156 24.52 -13.02 -7.74
N HIS A 157 24.04 -13.81 -8.72
CA HIS A 157 24.90 -14.57 -9.62
C HIS A 157 25.36 -13.71 -10.81
N GLY A 158 26.67 -13.66 -11.07
CA GLY A 158 27.23 -12.83 -12.15
C GLY A 158 26.91 -11.35 -11.95
N ASP A 159 26.36 -10.71 -12.99
CA ASP A 159 25.85 -9.33 -12.95
C ASP A 159 24.49 -9.19 -12.24
N GLY A 160 23.93 -10.34 -11.82
CA GLY A 160 22.68 -10.47 -11.09
C GLY A 160 21.44 -10.21 -11.92
N HIS A 161 20.31 -10.71 -11.42
CA HIS A 161 19.01 -10.59 -12.08
C HIS A 161 17.89 -10.71 -11.06
N TRP A 162 16.73 -10.15 -11.38
CA TRP A 162 15.53 -10.22 -10.55
C TRP A 162 14.74 -11.49 -10.85
N VAL A 163 14.24 -12.14 -9.80
CA VAL A 163 13.33 -13.28 -9.91
C VAL A 163 12.11 -13.08 -9.03
N HIS A 164 10.96 -13.60 -9.46
CA HIS A 164 9.78 -13.63 -8.60
C HIS A 164 10.01 -14.56 -7.42
N ALA A 165 9.63 -14.13 -6.22
CA ALA A 165 9.80 -14.95 -5.02
C ALA A 165 8.95 -16.22 -5.07
N GLN A 166 7.74 -16.14 -5.64
CA GLN A 166 6.85 -17.27 -5.81
C GLN A 166 7.44 -18.33 -6.76
N CYS A 167 8.06 -17.91 -7.87
CA CYS A 167 8.72 -18.82 -8.82
C CYS A 167 9.91 -19.57 -8.18
N MET A 168 10.43 -19.08 -7.06
CA MET A 168 11.53 -19.69 -6.31
C MET A 168 11.06 -20.54 -5.13
N ASP A 169 9.75 -20.76 -4.99
CA ASP A 169 9.12 -21.47 -3.87
C ASP A 169 9.53 -20.90 -2.49
N LEU A 170 9.75 -19.58 -2.41
CA LEU A 170 10.11 -18.94 -1.15
C LEU A 170 8.89 -18.82 -0.26
N ALA A 171 8.97 -19.35 0.97
CA ALA A 171 7.97 -19.05 1.99
C ALA A 171 8.06 -17.58 2.41
N GLU A 172 6.92 -16.94 2.72
CA GLU A 172 6.85 -15.52 3.08
C GLU A 172 7.85 -15.16 4.19
N ARG A 173 7.88 -15.93 5.28
CA ARG A 173 8.83 -15.76 6.38
C ARG A 173 10.30 -15.72 5.92
N THR A 174 10.65 -16.52 4.92
CA THR A 174 12.01 -16.60 4.39
C THR A 174 12.30 -15.39 3.52
N LEU A 175 11.33 -14.97 2.70
CA LEU A 175 11.42 -13.77 1.88
C LEU A 175 11.63 -12.52 2.74
N ILE A 176 10.85 -12.36 3.81
CA ILE A 176 10.98 -11.24 4.77
C ILE A 176 12.34 -11.27 5.46
N GLN A 177 12.80 -12.44 5.92
CA GLN A 177 14.14 -12.57 6.52
C GLN A 177 15.27 -12.20 5.55
N LEU A 178 15.10 -12.51 4.26
CA LEU A 178 16.08 -12.15 3.23
C LEU A 178 16.02 -10.65 2.89
N SER A 179 14.85 -10.02 2.93
CA SER A 179 14.71 -8.57 2.68
C SER A 179 15.26 -7.72 3.82
N GLU A 180 15.14 -8.18 5.06
CA GLU A 180 15.67 -7.48 6.24
C GLU A 180 17.18 -7.75 6.45
N GLY A 181 17.69 -8.84 5.89
CA GLY A 181 19.09 -9.24 5.98
C GLY A 181 19.97 -8.62 4.91
N SER A 182 21.29 -8.63 5.13
CA SER A 182 22.30 -8.26 4.12
C SER A 182 22.89 -9.47 3.39
N ASN A 183 22.24 -10.63 3.50
CA ASN A 183 22.70 -11.87 2.89
C ASN A 183 22.43 -11.86 1.39
N LYS A 184 23.41 -12.32 0.60
CA LYS A 184 23.22 -12.52 -0.84
C LYS A 184 22.29 -13.71 -1.09
N TYR A 185 21.31 -13.49 -1.94
CA TYR A 185 20.41 -14.54 -2.42
C TYR A 185 20.89 -15.11 -3.77
N TYR A 186 20.68 -16.40 -3.97
CA TYR A 186 20.95 -17.11 -5.23
C TYR A 186 19.72 -17.93 -5.58
N CYS A 187 19.17 -17.72 -6.78
CA CYS A 187 17.99 -18.42 -7.27
C CYS A 187 18.25 -19.92 -7.48
N ASN A 188 17.20 -20.72 -7.65
CA ASN A 188 17.30 -22.17 -7.76
C ASN A 188 18.21 -22.63 -8.92
N GLU A 189 18.30 -21.84 -10.00
CA GLU A 189 19.21 -22.11 -11.12
C GLU A 189 20.70 -21.90 -10.76
N HIS A 190 21.01 -21.03 -9.80
CA HIS A 190 22.39 -20.62 -9.48
C HIS A 190 22.87 -21.00 -8.06
N VAL A 191 21.98 -21.52 -7.20
CA VAL A 191 22.31 -21.84 -5.80
C VAL A 191 23.37 -22.95 -5.68
N GLU A 192 23.39 -23.92 -6.58
CA GLU A 192 24.39 -25.00 -6.58
C GLU A 192 25.78 -24.47 -6.92
N ILE A 193 25.86 -23.53 -7.86
CA ILE A 193 27.11 -22.87 -8.24
C ILE A 193 27.64 -22.01 -7.07
N ALA A 194 26.75 -21.28 -6.39
CA ALA A 194 27.12 -20.49 -5.22
C ALA A 194 27.63 -21.37 -4.06
N ARG A 195 27.04 -22.55 -3.85
CA ARG A 195 27.50 -23.53 -2.85
C ARG A 195 28.87 -24.13 -3.22
N ALA A 196 29.11 -24.40 -4.50
CA ALA A 196 30.41 -24.91 -4.97
C ALA A 196 31.55 -23.87 -4.83
N LEU A 197 31.22 -22.58 -4.85
CA LEU A 197 32.18 -21.48 -4.67
C LEU A 197 32.45 -21.14 -3.19
N GLN A 198 31.67 -21.69 -2.24
CA GLN A 198 31.97 -21.51 -0.81
C GLN A 198 33.24 -22.31 -0.46
N THR A 199 34.31 -21.58 -0.14
CA THR A 199 35.50 -22.19 0.46
C THR A 199 35.12 -22.78 1.82
N PRO A 200 35.51 -24.04 2.13
CA PRO A 200 35.19 -24.65 3.41
C PRO A 200 35.80 -23.80 4.53
N LYS A 201 35.00 -23.54 5.58
CA LYS A 201 35.45 -22.80 6.76
C LYS A 201 36.73 -23.43 7.28
N ARG A 202 37.82 -22.64 7.29
CA ARG A 202 39.15 -23.08 7.75
C ARG A 202 39.03 -23.60 9.19
N ALA A 203 39.22 -24.90 9.38
CA ALA A 203 39.21 -25.51 10.71
C ALA A 203 40.27 -24.82 11.58
N ILE A 204 39.87 -24.35 12.76
CA ILE A 204 40.77 -23.75 13.74
C ILE A 204 41.80 -24.82 14.14
N PRO A 205 43.12 -24.56 14.03
CA PRO A 205 44.12 -25.55 14.43
C PRO A 205 43.98 -25.86 15.92
N LEU A 206 43.76 -27.14 16.25
CA LEU A 206 43.80 -27.63 17.62
C LEU A 206 45.19 -27.33 18.22
N LYS A 207 45.22 -26.45 19.23
CA LYS A 207 46.43 -26.21 20.04
C LYS A 207 46.84 -27.54 20.67
N LYS A 208 48.02 -28.05 20.30
CA LYS A 208 48.65 -29.17 21.00
C LYS A 208 49.05 -28.72 22.41
N PRO A 209 48.77 -29.51 23.46
CA PRO A 209 49.25 -29.20 24.81
C PRO A 209 50.78 -29.37 24.88
N PRO A 210 51.49 -28.58 25.73
CA PRO A 210 52.93 -28.68 25.87
C PRO A 210 53.35 -29.95 26.61
N LEU A 211 54.53 -30.48 26.25
CA LEU A 211 55.23 -31.58 26.92
C LEU A 211 55.67 -31.21 28.34
#